data_AF-A0A962VRE1-F1
#
_entry.id   AF-A0A962VRE1-F1
#
_cell.length_a   1.000
_cell.length_b   1.000
_cell.length_c   1.000
_cell.angle_alpha   90.00
_cell.angle_beta   90.00
_cell.angle_gamma   90.00
#
_symmetry.space_group_name_H-M   'P 1'
#
loop_
_entity.id
_entity.type
_entity.pdbx_description
1 polymer ?
#
loop_
_entity_poly.entity_id
_entity_poly.type
_entity_poly.pdbx_seq_one_letter_code
_entity_poly.pdbx_strand_id
1 'polypeptide(L)'
;MDPADFASHRLTCETPLRLTHDCSIWQGATRPIAFGDYRMSLAAGGGGRTILMSRVREAPDHNGLAFGADMIGRSSKQRAIRAIELISGALEGRGIHLQRVHPVQRGRRVDAYYLQFSDNAYEYLKQFTVLESGHWPSSQARGH
;
A
#
# COMPACT_ATOMS: atom_id res chain seq x y z
N MET A 1 12.42 4.10 -20.45
CA MET A 1 11.91 2.83 -19.90
C MET A 1 10.46 2.73 -20.31
N ASP A 2 10.14 1.70 -21.11
CA ASP A 2 8.83 1.50 -21.72
C ASP A 2 7.86 0.90 -20.67
N PRO A 3 6.63 1.41 -20.52
CA PRO A 3 5.61 0.83 -19.65
C PRO A 3 5.33 -0.67 -19.89
N ALA A 4 5.65 -1.20 -21.08
CA ALA A 4 5.43 -2.60 -21.44
C ALA A 4 6.34 -3.59 -20.67
N ASP A 5 7.49 -3.17 -20.15
CA ASP A 5 8.44 -4.06 -19.47
C ASP A 5 7.95 -4.56 -18.10
N PHE A 6 6.94 -3.89 -17.55
CA PHE A 6 6.35 -4.21 -16.24
C PHE A 6 5.34 -5.36 -16.27
N ALA A 7 4.93 -5.82 -17.46
CA ALA A 7 3.76 -6.70 -17.64
C ALA A 7 4.05 -8.20 -17.49
N SER A 8 5.33 -8.64 -17.44
CA SER A 8 5.69 -10.06 -17.48
C SER A 8 6.61 -10.56 -16.35
N HIS A 9 7.11 -9.66 -15.49
CA HIS A 9 8.15 -10.02 -14.52
C HIS A 9 7.59 -10.30 -13.12
N ARG A 10 8.08 -11.37 -12.49
CA ARG A 10 7.86 -11.65 -11.06
C ARG A 10 8.39 -10.45 -10.27
N LEU A 11 7.53 -9.76 -9.53
CA LEU A 11 7.92 -8.65 -8.65
C LEU A 11 9.01 -9.11 -7.68
N THR A 12 10.21 -8.54 -7.80
CA THR A 12 11.32 -8.73 -6.86
C THR A 12 11.75 -7.37 -6.30
N CYS A 13 12.81 -7.36 -5.50
CA CYS A 13 13.38 -6.12 -4.98
C CYS A 13 14.27 -5.40 -5.98
N GLU A 14 14.66 -6.04 -7.06
CA GLU A 14 15.52 -5.44 -8.08
C GLU A 14 14.78 -5.21 -9.39
N THR A 15 13.72 -5.98 -9.63
CA THR A 15 12.93 -5.94 -10.85
C THR A 15 11.47 -5.62 -10.50
N PRO A 16 10.85 -4.68 -11.19
CA PRO A 16 11.39 -3.87 -12.30
C PRO A 16 12.13 -2.58 -11.87
N LEU A 17 12.07 -2.24 -10.58
CA LEU A 17 12.76 -1.10 -9.98
C LEU A 17 13.47 -1.58 -8.72
N ARG A 18 14.67 -1.03 -8.46
CA ARG A 18 15.45 -1.35 -7.27
C ARG A 18 14.82 -0.74 -6.01
N LEU A 19 14.12 -1.58 -5.26
CA LEU A 19 13.58 -1.32 -3.94
C LEU A 19 14.63 -1.69 -2.88
N THR A 20 15.00 -0.74 -2.03
CA THR A 20 16.06 -0.89 -1.02
C THR A 20 15.51 -0.89 0.41
N HIS A 21 14.26 -0.49 0.59
CA HIS A 21 13.59 -0.50 1.88
C HIS A 21 12.40 -1.44 1.85
N ASP A 22 12.31 -2.27 2.89
CA ASP A 22 11.14 -3.08 3.20
C ASP A 22 10.66 -3.93 2.04
N CYS A 23 11.62 -4.50 1.33
CA CYS A 23 11.40 -5.42 0.25
C CYS A 23 12.04 -6.77 0.56
N SER A 24 11.29 -7.83 0.31
CA SER A 24 11.74 -9.21 0.31
C SER A 24 11.65 -9.78 -1.11
N ILE A 25 12.70 -10.49 -1.54
CA ILE A 25 12.72 -11.16 -2.85
C ILE A 25 11.57 -12.19 -2.96
N TRP A 26 11.11 -12.72 -1.83
CA TRP A 26 10.04 -13.71 -1.76
C TRP A 26 8.64 -13.09 -1.65
N GLN A 27 8.53 -12.00 -0.89
CA GLN A 27 7.24 -11.42 -0.50
C GLN A 27 6.95 -10.06 -1.15
N GLY A 28 7.88 -9.47 -1.90
CA GLY A 28 7.77 -8.12 -2.42
C GLY A 28 7.77 -7.11 -1.27
N ALA A 29 6.82 -6.17 -1.26
CA ALA A 29 6.65 -5.21 -0.17
C ALA A 29 6.36 -5.89 1.17
N THR A 30 7.06 -5.47 2.22
CA THR A 30 6.98 -6.10 3.56
C THR A 30 6.59 -5.15 4.67
N ARG A 31 6.59 -3.82 4.50
CA ARG A 31 6.17 -2.91 5.58
C ARG A 31 4.66 -2.85 5.68
N PRO A 32 4.02 -3.43 6.72
CA PRO A 32 2.60 -3.26 6.92
C PRO A 32 2.29 -1.84 7.40
N ILE A 33 1.34 -1.17 6.74
CA ILE A 33 0.80 0.09 7.22
C ILE A 33 -0.72 0.04 7.31
N ALA A 34 -1.29 0.87 8.17
CA ALA A 34 -2.72 1.19 8.18
C ALA A 34 -2.90 2.68 7.88
N PHE A 35 -3.62 3.02 6.81
CA PHE A 35 -3.80 4.39 6.35
C PHE A 35 -5.26 4.62 5.95
N GLY A 36 -5.97 5.46 6.72
CA GLY A 36 -7.43 5.52 6.66
C GLY A 36 -8.04 4.13 6.94
N ASP A 37 -9.05 3.76 6.16
CA ASP A 37 -9.72 2.45 6.27
C ASP A 37 -9.01 1.32 5.50
N TYR A 38 -7.71 1.48 5.19
CA TYR A 38 -6.95 0.53 4.39
C TYR A 38 -5.72 0.01 5.12
N ARG A 39 -5.51 -1.30 5.01
CA ARG A 39 -4.25 -1.95 5.33
C ARG A 39 -3.56 -2.38 4.05
N MET A 40 -2.24 -2.18 3.98
CA MET A 40 -1.44 -2.50 2.80
C MET A 40 0.02 -2.75 3.19
N SER A 41 0.78 -3.35 2.27
CA SER A 41 2.22 -3.53 2.40
C SER A 41 2.97 -2.56 1.49
N LEU A 42 3.98 -1.88 2.03
CA LEU A 42 4.87 -0.98 1.31
C LEU A 42 6.31 -1.51 1.20
N ALA A 43 6.95 -1.18 0.09
CA ALA A 43 8.39 -1.16 -0.10
C ALA A 43 8.77 0.16 -0.78
N ALA A 44 10.02 0.58 -0.67
CA ALA A 44 10.50 1.80 -1.32
C ALA A 44 11.88 1.66 -1.96
N GLY A 45 12.12 2.45 -3.00
CA GLY A 45 13.46 2.68 -3.54
C GLY A 45 14.32 3.58 -2.64
N GLY A 46 15.62 3.69 -2.93
CA GLY A 46 16.60 4.33 -2.03
C GLY A 46 16.34 5.80 -1.68
N GLY A 47 15.63 6.54 -2.54
CA GLY A 47 15.23 7.92 -2.25
C GLY A 47 13.85 8.05 -1.58
N GLY A 48 13.14 6.94 -1.33
CA GLY A 48 11.78 6.94 -0.76
C GLY A 48 10.69 7.59 -1.63
N ARG A 49 11.05 8.06 -2.84
CA ARG A 49 10.14 8.66 -3.82
C ARG A 49 9.32 7.63 -4.60
N THR A 50 9.87 6.43 -4.75
CA THR A 50 9.23 5.32 -5.45
C THR A 50 8.72 4.34 -4.42
N ILE A 51 7.40 4.12 -4.38
CA ILE A 51 6.72 3.23 -3.44
C ILE A 51 6.12 2.07 -4.22
N LEU A 52 6.39 0.84 -3.80
CA LEU A 52 5.61 -0.33 -4.19
C LEU A 52 4.52 -0.53 -3.14
N MET A 53 3.26 -0.40 -3.54
CA MET A 53 2.08 -0.67 -2.72
C MET A 53 1.42 -1.97 -3.17
N SER A 54 1.22 -2.89 -2.23
CA SER A 54 0.57 -4.19 -2.50
C SER A 54 -0.32 -4.63 -1.33
N ARG A 55 -1.03 -5.75 -1.51
CA ARG A 55 -1.92 -6.36 -0.49
C ARG A 55 -2.94 -5.38 0.12
N VAL A 56 -3.49 -4.50 -0.71
CA VAL A 56 -4.49 -3.52 -0.25
C VAL A 56 -5.79 -4.23 0.13
N ARG A 57 -6.16 -4.11 1.40
CA ARG A 57 -7.41 -4.61 1.97
C ARG A 57 -8.08 -3.50 2.78
N GLU A 58 -9.41 -3.49 2.77
CA GLU A 58 -10.17 -2.65 3.70
C GLU A 58 -10.03 -3.25 5.11
N ALA A 59 -9.81 -2.40 6.09
CA ALA A 59 -9.80 -2.74 7.50
C ALA A 59 -10.26 -1.48 8.26
N PRO A 60 -11.33 -1.55 9.07
CA PRO A 60 -11.81 -0.38 9.79
C PRO A 60 -10.68 0.21 10.63
N ASP A 61 -10.57 1.54 10.61
CA ASP A 61 -9.71 2.25 11.55
C ASP A 61 -10.08 1.83 12.98
N HIS A 62 -9.11 1.81 13.88
CA HIS A 62 -9.22 1.30 15.26
C HIS A 62 -10.28 2.04 16.11
N ASN A 63 -10.97 3.04 15.55
CA ASN A 63 -12.06 3.81 16.12
C ASN A 63 -13.44 3.63 15.42
N GLY A 64 -13.55 2.80 14.37
CA GLY A 64 -14.68 2.83 13.41
C GLY A 64 -15.62 1.62 13.39
N LEU A 65 -15.62 0.76 14.41
CA LEU A 65 -16.49 -0.43 14.47
C LEU A 65 -18.00 -0.13 14.54
N ALA A 66 -18.43 1.12 14.45
CA ALA A 66 -19.85 1.51 14.44
C ALA A 66 -20.52 1.48 13.05
N PHE A 67 -19.76 1.38 11.95
CA PHE A 67 -20.32 1.46 10.59
C PHE A 67 -19.98 0.22 9.75
N GLY A 68 -20.47 -0.94 10.19
CA GLY A 68 -20.46 -2.17 9.41
C GLY A 68 -21.79 -2.39 8.69
N ALA A 69 -21.86 -2.07 7.38
CA ALA A 69 -22.85 -2.65 6.46
C ALA A 69 -22.52 -2.44 4.97
N ASP A 70 -21.90 -1.32 4.56
CA ASP A 70 -21.84 -0.94 3.14
C ASP A 70 -20.55 -1.33 2.38
N MET A 71 -19.64 -2.08 3.00
CA MET A 71 -18.29 -2.32 2.45
C MET A 71 -18.12 -3.64 1.67
N ILE A 72 -19.17 -4.46 1.58
CA ILE A 72 -19.13 -5.74 0.84
C ILE A 72 -19.35 -5.46 -0.66
N GLY A 73 -18.29 -5.44 -1.47
CA GLY A 73 -18.46 -5.51 -2.93
C GLY A 73 -17.41 -4.82 -3.82
N ARG A 74 -16.41 -4.12 -3.27
CA ARG A 74 -15.43 -3.42 -4.12
C ARG A 74 -14.38 -4.38 -4.70
N SER A 75 -14.07 -4.20 -5.98
CA SER A 75 -12.98 -4.94 -6.63
C SER A 75 -11.63 -4.54 -6.02
N SER A 76 -10.64 -5.44 -6.10
CA SER A 76 -9.27 -5.17 -5.62
C SER A 76 -8.65 -3.92 -6.26
N LYS A 77 -9.01 -3.65 -7.52
CA LYS A 77 -8.57 -2.45 -8.26
C LYS A 77 -9.15 -1.18 -7.65
N GLN A 78 -10.47 -1.16 -7.37
CA GLN A 78 -11.12 0.01 -6.76
C GLN A 78 -10.58 0.31 -5.37
N ARG A 79 -10.33 -0.72 -4.55
CA ARG A 79 -9.69 -0.53 -3.23
C ARG A 79 -8.32 0.12 -3.34
N ALA A 80 -7.48 -0.37 -4.25
CA ALA A 80 -6.15 0.19 -4.46
C ALA A 80 -6.20 1.65 -4.95
N ILE A 81 -7.09 1.99 -5.88
CA ILE A 81 -7.25 3.36 -6.37
C ILE A 81 -7.64 4.31 -5.23
N ARG A 82 -8.61 3.94 -4.39
CA ARG A 82 -8.99 4.78 -3.24
C ARG A 82 -7.87 4.94 -2.22
N ALA A 83 -7.12 3.88 -1.94
CA ALA A 83 -5.94 3.98 -1.08
C ALA A 83 -4.89 4.95 -1.66
N ILE A 84 -4.66 4.92 -2.98
CA ILE A 84 -3.74 5.84 -3.67
C ILE A 84 -4.22 7.29 -3.56
N GLU A 85 -5.51 7.54 -3.76
CA GLU A 85 -6.10 8.89 -3.63
C GLU A 85 -5.92 9.45 -2.22
N LEU A 86 -6.18 8.64 -1.18
CA LEU A 86 -5.99 9.03 0.22
C LEU A 86 -4.53 9.34 0.52
N ILE A 87 -3.61 8.49 0.07
CA ILE A 87 -2.16 8.70 0.23
C ILE A 87 -1.73 9.99 -0.49
N SER A 88 -2.19 10.22 -1.72
CA SER A 88 -1.86 11.42 -2.49
C SER A 88 -2.34 12.68 -1.77
N GLY A 89 -3.61 12.72 -1.35
CA GLY A 89 -4.16 13.90 -0.68
C GLY A 89 -3.45 14.23 0.64
N ALA A 90 -3.07 13.21 1.42
CA ALA A 90 -2.31 13.44 2.66
C ALA A 90 -0.88 13.94 2.41
N LEU A 91 -0.24 13.48 1.34
CA LEU A 91 1.11 13.90 0.94
C LEU A 91 1.10 15.29 0.27
N GLU A 92 0.03 15.66 -0.42
CA GLU A 92 -0.15 16.99 -1.02
C GLU A 92 -0.11 18.09 0.04
N GLY A 93 -0.72 17.88 1.21
CA GLY A 93 -0.63 18.79 2.36
C GLY A 93 0.80 18.99 2.89
N ARG A 94 1.75 18.18 2.43
CA ARG A 94 3.18 18.26 2.75
C ARG A 94 4.04 18.71 1.57
N GLY A 95 3.43 19.14 0.46
CA GLY A 95 4.13 19.49 -0.78
C GLY A 95 4.70 18.30 -1.56
N ILE A 96 4.26 17.07 -1.25
CA ILE A 96 4.70 15.85 -1.93
C ILE A 96 3.58 15.41 -2.87
N HIS A 97 3.83 15.47 -4.17
CA HIS A 97 2.83 15.22 -5.20
C HIS A 97 3.03 13.86 -5.86
N LEU A 98 1.94 13.14 -6.10
CA LEU A 98 1.94 11.91 -6.89
C LEU A 98 2.15 12.27 -8.37
N GLN A 99 3.26 11.82 -8.95
CA GLN A 99 3.65 12.11 -10.32
C GLN A 99 3.23 11.01 -11.30
N ARG A 100 3.33 9.74 -10.88
CA ARG A 100 2.97 8.59 -11.73
C ARG A 100 2.43 7.43 -10.90
N VAL A 101 1.51 6.69 -11.52
CA VAL A 101 0.98 5.42 -11.00
C VAL A 101 1.18 4.36 -12.08
N HIS A 102 1.83 3.26 -11.73
CA HIS A 102 2.05 2.13 -12.63
C HIS A 102 1.50 0.85 -12.01
N PRO A 103 0.44 0.24 -12.58
CA PRO A 103 -0.06 -1.04 -12.10
C PRO A 103 0.94 -2.15 -12.44
N VAL A 104 1.13 -3.08 -11.52
CA VAL A 104 1.95 -4.27 -11.75
C VAL A 104 1.03 -5.47 -11.90
N GLN A 105 1.17 -6.14 -13.05
CA GLN A 105 0.27 -7.21 -13.46
C GLN A 105 0.95 -8.57 -13.37
N ARG A 106 0.19 -9.58 -12.95
CA ARG A 106 0.53 -10.99 -13.09
C ARG A 106 -0.56 -11.65 -13.92
N GLY A 107 -0.27 -11.86 -15.20
CA GLY A 107 -1.30 -12.23 -16.18
C GLY A 107 -2.38 -11.15 -16.26
N ARG A 108 -3.65 -11.51 -16.05
CA ARG A 108 -4.78 -10.57 -16.13
C ARG A 108 -5.09 -9.82 -14.83
N ARG A 109 -4.36 -10.10 -13.75
CA ARG A 109 -4.63 -9.54 -12.41
C ARG A 109 -3.60 -8.45 -12.07
N VAL A 110 -4.07 -7.33 -11.54
CA VAL A 110 -3.19 -6.33 -10.90
C VAL A 110 -2.88 -6.79 -9.48
N ASP A 111 -1.60 -7.00 -9.19
CA ASP A 111 -1.14 -7.48 -7.88
C ASP A 111 -0.59 -6.34 -7.00
N ALA A 112 -0.07 -5.28 -7.61
CA ALA A 112 0.52 -4.15 -6.90
C ALA A 112 0.49 -2.87 -7.76
N TYR A 113 0.91 -1.77 -7.16
CA TYR A 113 1.08 -0.48 -7.82
C TYR A 113 2.42 0.14 -7.43
N TYR A 114 3.16 0.62 -8.42
CA TYR A 114 4.25 1.56 -8.21
C TYR A 114 3.71 2.98 -8.22
N LEU A 115 4.04 3.73 -7.18
CA LEU A 115 3.69 5.13 -7.00
C LEU A 115 4.97 5.95 -7.01
N GLN A 116 5.07 6.91 -7.91
CA GLN A 116 6.20 7.83 -8.01
C GLN A 116 5.80 9.19 -7.48
N PHE A 117 6.49 9.68 -6.47
CA PHE A 117 6.26 10.99 -5.87
C PHE A 117 7.36 11.99 -6.22
N SER A 118 7.04 13.29 -6.08
CA SER A 118 7.97 14.39 -6.27
C SER A 118 9.11 14.37 -5.24
N ASP A 119 8.86 13.88 -4.03
CA ASP A 119 9.81 13.81 -2.93
C ASP A 119 9.60 12.54 -2.07
N ASN A 120 10.37 12.38 -1.00
CA ASN A 120 10.45 11.20 -0.14
C ASN A 120 9.13 10.95 0.62
N ALA A 121 8.18 10.32 -0.05
CA ALA A 121 6.91 9.89 0.52
C ALA A 121 7.09 8.77 1.57
N TYR A 122 8.10 7.93 1.41
CA TYR A 122 8.33 6.78 2.29
C TYR A 122 8.55 7.18 3.75
N GLU A 123 9.30 8.27 3.99
CA GLU A 123 9.55 8.79 5.34
C GLU A 123 8.26 9.19 6.08
N TYR A 124 7.26 9.66 5.36
CA TYR A 124 5.95 9.95 5.92
C TYR A 124 5.14 8.66 6.13
N LEU A 125 5.04 7.83 5.09
CA LEU A 125 4.17 6.64 5.10
C LEU A 125 4.61 5.59 6.14
N LYS A 126 5.91 5.46 6.40
CA LYS A 126 6.41 4.50 7.39
C LYS A 126 5.99 4.80 8.84
N GLN A 127 5.51 6.00 9.13
CA GLN A 127 5.01 6.38 10.47
C GLN A 127 3.70 5.65 10.80
N PHE A 128 2.98 5.17 9.79
CA PHE A 128 1.73 4.43 9.91
C PHE A 128 1.95 2.91 10.00
N THR A 129 3.17 2.49 10.36
CA THR A 129 3.50 1.06 10.48
C THR A 129 2.70 0.42 11.61
N VAL A 130 2.08 -0.72 11.32
CA VAL A 130 1.29 -1.49 12.29
C VAL A 130 1.91 -2.88 12.48
N LEU A 131 1.81 -3.45 13.68
CA LEU A 131 2.25 -4.83 13.89
C LEU A 131 1.32 -5.79 13.13
N GLU A 132 1.87 -6.63 12.25
CA GLU A 132 1.19 -7.83 11.75
C GLU A 132 1.18 -8.92 12.83
N SER A 133 0.64 -8.63 14.01
CA SER A 133 0.29 -9.70 14.94
C SER A 133 -1.02 -10.31 14.44
N GLY A 134 -1.00 -11.60 14.10
CA GLY A 134 -2.17 -12.39 13.69
C GLY A 134 -3.24 -12.56 14.76
N HIS A 135 -3.25 -11.71 15.79
CA HIS A 135 -4.26 -11.62 16.83
C HIS A 135 -4.72 -10.18 16.94
N TRP A 136 -5.85 -9.93 16.31
CA TRP A 136 -6.76 -8.88 16.76
C TRP A 136 -7.22 -9.26 18.17
N PRO A 137 -7.16 -8.38 19.18
CA PRO A 137 -8.03 -8.54 20.32
C PRO A 137 -9.45 -8.48 19.76
N SER A 138 -10.13 -9.61 19.71
CA SER A 138 -11.58 -9.59 19.63
C SER A 138 -12.05 -8.73 20.79
N SER A 139 -13.12 -7.97 20.59
CA SER A 139 -13.78 -7.15 21.63
C SER A 139 -14.30 -7.95 22.84
N GLN A 140 -13.92 -9.22 22.98
CA GLN A 140 -14.16 -10.08 24.13
C GLN A 140 -13.11 -9.87 25.22
N ALA A 141 -12.89 -8.62 25.62
CA ALA A 141 -12.11 -8.30 26.81
C ALA A 141 -12.63 -7.05 27.52
N ARG A 142 -13.96 -6.87 27.55
CA ARG A 142 -14.64 -6.07 28.57
C ARG A 142 -15.99 -6.73 28.87
N GLY A 143 -15.92 -7.80 29.66
CA GLY A 143 -16.95 -7.96 30.68
C GLY A 143 -16.80 -6.79 31.65
N HIS A 144 -17.89 -6.07 31.87
CA HIS A 144 -18.39 -5.55 33.14
C HIS A 144 -19.66 -4.75 32.86
#